data_AF-A0A1H2SF25-F1
#
_entry.id   AF-A0A1H2SF25-F1
#
_cell.length_a   1.000
_cell.length_b   1.000
_cell.length_c   1.000
_cell.angle_alpha   90.00
_cell.angle_beta   90.00
_cell.angle_gamma   90.00
#
_symmetry.space_group_name_H-M   'P 1'
#
loop_
_entity.id
_entity.type
_entity.pdbx_description
1 polymer ?
#
loop_
_entity_poly.entity_id
_entity_poly.type
_entity_poly.pdbx_seq_one_letter_code
_entity_poly.pdbx_strand_id
1 'polypeptide(L)'
;MTTHERQPAPAEQSPNEPGPAATCAQDSSAVVSPVESGGGSLLPLSEQLAGQRFARDINAKIDDVEDQVQFLVAAFSRSQQALKGVMADMQSQAKAMTSEIERVMGLVSDASGVQEARVAQLEERLKSSVSALNECLASVDDQLQAHQGDIAQVKLEVDDSHARLVNRIQTLETDITNNLEDLARQDARHETALSALAEEARRGFAAREQAHSELKMVQQDQLGNQQAMADHLASLQSQTDTQADGLALLETETEDYQRQNRRDLRLFAGISAAVAAVFAGVLIYLEHSPSRDAGQLQAQLSAMDAQVGELEASAAASEQQFVFVAANQQGSVAKLDDLESRFGGLERAVIAAGQLHADESENLAAIASKVAALELSLYGEAEESPLATPALTIETSDWVAERDPGHYSIQLLGAYREGSIIAYANENARVLGQYPLSATQSEYRGRSWYNLFYGDFATFSEALSALDALPPGLRDNGPWIRTLSSIQASAQQ
;
A
#
# COMPACT_ATOMS: atom_id res chain seq x y z
N MET A 1 -37.79 -11.51 -17.81
CA MET A 1 -37.85 -12.98 -17.74
C MET A 1 -37.79 -13.36 -16.27
N THR A 2 -38.75 -13.11 -15.38
CA THR A 2 -40.19 -13.43 -15.37
C THR A 2 -40.53 -14.87 -15.72
N THR A 3 -40.53 -15.73 -14.71
CA THR A 3 -41.54 -16.79 -14.51
C THR A 3 -41.69 -17.07 -13.01
N HIS A 4 -42.70 -16.44 -12.42
CA HIS A 4 -43.38 -16.89 -11.21
C HIS A 4 -44.32 -18.04 -11.63
N GLU A 5 -44.32 -19.16 -10.91
CA GLU A 5 -45.40 -20.14 -11.02
C GLU A 5 -45.98 -20.46 -9.65
N ARG A 6 -47.29 -20.17 -9.55
CA ARG A 6 -48.15 -20.20 -8.36
C ARG A 6 -48.60 -21.63 -8.06
N GLN A 7 -48.56 -22.01 -6.78
CA GLN A 7 -49.42 -23.05 -6.21
C GLN A 7 -50.88 -22.58 -6.15
N PRO A 8 -51.88 -23.46 -6.37
CA PRO A 8 -53.26 -23.20 -6.02
C PRO A 8 -53.64 -23.84 -4.67
N ALA A 9 -54.31 -23.04 -3.84
CA ALA A 9 -55.01 -23.44 -2.63
C ALA A 9 -56.38 -24.10 -2.94
N PRO A 10 -56.94 -24.92 -2.02
CA PRO A 10 -58.21 -25.62 -2.23
C PRO A 10 -59.44 -24.74 -1.96
N ALA A 11 -60.50 -24.99 -2.71
CA ALA A 11 -61.78 -24.29 -2.62
C ALA A 11 -62.67 -24.86 -1.50
N GLU A 12 -63.13 -23.96 -0.64
CA GLU A 12 -64.32 -24.12 0.22
C GLU A 12 -65.59 -23.96 -0.61
N GLN A 13 -66.60 -24.81 -0.39
CA GLN A 13 -68.02 -24.47 -0.63
C GLN A 13 -68.96 -25.40 0.16
N SER A 14 -69.94 -24.76 0.82
CA SER A 14 -70.91 -25.25 1.80
C SER A 14 -71.89 -26.34 1.36
N PRO A 15 -72.52 -27.05 2.30
CA PRO A 15 -73.88 -27.57 2.17
C PRO A 15 -74.91 -26.63 2.85
N ASN A 16 -75.93 -26.24 2.09
CA ASN A 16 -77.13 -25.57 2.61
C ASN A 16 -78.06 -26.57 3.31
N GLU A 17 -78.50 -26.22 4.51
CA GLU A 17 -79.73 -26.74 5.13
C GLU A 17 -80.98 -26.28 4.35
N PRO A 18 -82.16 -26.88 4.59
CA PRO A 18 -83.03 -26.29 5.62
C PRO A 18 -83.81 -27.32 6.47
N GLY A 19 -83.95 -27.04 7.77
CA GLY A 19 -85.16 -27.39 8.54
C GLY A 19 -85.96 -26.11 8.84
N PRO A 20 -86.97 -26.11 9.74
CA PRO A 20 -87.61 -27.24 10.42
C PRO A 20 -89.15 -27.05 10.59
N ALA A 21 -89.75 -27.92 11.44
CA ALA A 21 -90.88 -27.67 12.36
C ALA A 21 -92.20 -28.45 12.11
N ALA A 22 -92.41 -29.42 13.03
CA ALA A 22 -93.60 -29.66 13.87
C ALA A 22 -94.98 -29.14 13.42
N THR A 23 -96.04 -29.94 13.65
CA THR A 23 -97.01 -29.75 14.77
C THR A 23 -98.14 -30.80 14.72
N CYS A 24 -98.66 -31.04 15.92
CA CYS A 24 -99.71 -31.90 16.47
C CYS A 24 -100.99 -32.27 15.69
N ALA A 25 -101.49 -33.42 16.11
CA ALA A 25 -102.88 -33.87 16.31
C ALA A 25 -104.04 -32.86 16.16
N GLN A 26 -105.12 -33.35 15.53
CA GLN A 26 -106.53 -33.32 15.98
C GLN A 26 -107.36 -34.10 14.93
N ASP A 27 -108.05 -35.18 15.30
CA ASP A 27 -109.40 -35.21 15.89
C ASP A 27 -110.50 -34.85 14.88
N SER A 28 -111.24 -35.85 14.39
CA SER A 28 -112.70 -35.80 14.44
C SER A 28 -113.33 -37.07 13.87
N SER A 29 -114.31 -37.51 14.65
CA SER A 29 -115.17 -38.67 14.53
C SER A 29 -116.26 -38.53 13.45
N ALA A 30 -117.00 -39.64 13.32
CA ALA A 30 -118.38 -39.77 12.85
C ALA A 30 -118.54 -39.92 11.32
N VAL A 31 -119.42 -40.77 10.80
CA VAL A 31 -120.82 -40.98 11.18
C VAL A 31 -121.27 -42.40 10.76
N VAL A 32 -121.93 -43.07 11.69
CA VAL A 32 -122.83 -44.22 11.48
C VAL A 32 -124.17 -43.72 10.94
N SER A 33 -124.83 -44.47 10.06
CA SER A 33 -126.27 -44.29 9.78
C SER A 33 -127.00 -45.65 9.71
N PRO A 34 -128.11 -45.82 10.45
CA PRO A 34 -128.88 -47.06 10.55
C PRO A 34 -130.31 -46.98 9.95
N VAL A 35 -130.86 -48.17 9.59
CA VAL A 35 -132.19 -48.77 9.94
C VAL A 35 -133.53 -48.11 9.48
N GLU A 36 -134.54 -49.00 9.25
CA GLU A 36 -136.03 -48.84 9.13
C GLU A 36 -136.65 -48.74 7.71
N SER A 37 -137.86 -49.21 7.36
CA SER A 37 -138.98 -49.98 7.98
C SER A 37 -140.17 -50.10 6.98
N GLY A 38 -141.10 -51.05 7.17
CA GLY A 38 -142.51 -51.05 6.67
C GLY A 38 -142.83 -52.15 5.63
N GLY A 39 -143.84 -53.03 5.70
CA GLY A 39 -145.21 -53.06 6.24
C GLY A 39 -146.12 -53.38 5.03
N GLY A 40 -146.96 -54.42 4.88
CA GLY A 40 -147.86 -55.21 5.72
C GLY A 40 -148.92 -55.85 4.76
N SER A 41 -149.48 -57.02 5.08
CA SER A 41 -150.89 -57.42 4.84
C SER A 41 -151.09 -58.93 5.07
N LEU A 42 -152.07 -59.28 5.91
CA LEU A 42 -152.53 -60.63 6.28
C LEU A 42 -153.72 -61.06 5.40
N LEU A 43 -153.88 -62.36 5.12
CA LEU A 43 -155.12 -63.16 4.90
C LEU A 43 -154.71 -64.64 4.53
N PRO A 44 -155.57 -65.67 4.70
CA PRO A 44 -155.32 -66.77 5.64
C PRO A 44 -154.86 -68.15 5.07
N LEU A 45 -154.54 -69.03 6.02
CA LEU A 45 -154.11 -70.44 5.99
C LEU A 45 -154.44 -71.32 4.77
N SER A 46 -153.42 -72.08 4.35
CA SER A 46 -153.57 -73.54 4.13
C SER A 46 -152.37 -74.28 4.74
N GLU A 47 -152.69 -75.23 5.62
CA GLU A 47 -151.86 -75.88 6.64
C GLU A 47 -150.90 -76.97 6.09
N GLN A 48 -150.14 -76.64 5.04
CA GLN A 48 -149.27 -77.64 4.37
C GLN A 48 -147.83 -77.15 4.08
N LEU A 49 -147.45 -75.96 4.55
CA LEU A 49 -146.16 -75.31 4.23
C LEU A 49 -145.23 -75.06 5.44
N ALA A 50 -145.61 -75.45 6.66
CA ALA A 50 -144.81 -75.20 7.87
C ALA A 50 -143.57 -76.10 8.01
N GLY A 51 -143.60 -77.35 7.51
CA GLY A 51 -142.46 -78.27 7.56
C GLY A 51 -141.30 -77.91 6.60
N GLN A 52 -141.60 -77.25 5.48
CA GLN A 52 -140.58 -76.86 4.48
C GLN A 52 -139.80 -75.61 4.87
N ARG A 53 -140.34 -74.72 5.72
CA ARG A 53 -139.63 -73.51 6.19
C ARG A 53 -138.61 -73.82 7.29
N PHE A 54 -138.91 -74.77 8.17
CA PHE A 54 -137.99 -75.16 9.27
C PHE A 54 -136.75 -75.91 8.74
N ALA A 55 -136.92 -76.79 7.75
CA ALA A 55 -135.80 -77.46 7.08
C ALA A 55 -134.92 -76.47 6.29
N ARG A 56 -135.52 -75.42 5.72
CA ARG A 56 -134.80 -74.36 4.98
C ARG A 56 -133.99 -73.46 5.91
N ASP A 57 -134.48 -73.17 7.12
CA ASP A 57 -133.79 -72.37 8.14
C ASP A 57 -132.61 -73.12 8.77
N ILE A 58 -132.76 -74.42 9.03
CA ILE A 58 -131.66 -75.26 9.53
C ILE A 58 -130.56 -75.40 8.46
N ASN A 59 -130.93 -75.66 7.20
CA ASN A 59 -129.95 -75.72 6.12
C ASN A 59 -129.26 -74.37 5.89
N ALA A 60 -129.98 -73.25 5.93
CA ALA A 60 -129.38 -71.92 5.81
C ALA A 60 -128.37 -71.60 6.94
N LYS A 61 -128.63 -72.09 8.16
CA LYS A 61 -127.69 -71.95 9.30
C LYS A 61 -126.49 -72.89 9.19
N ILE A 62 -126.66 -74.09 8.62
CA ILE A 62 -125.55 -75.00 8.35
C ILE A 62 -124.65 -74.41 7.25
N ASP A 63 -125.24 -73.86 6.18
CA ASP A 63 -124.50 -73.18 5.11
C ASP A 63 -123.75 -71.95 5.65
N ASP A 64 -124.37 -71.13 6.52
CA ASP A 64 -123.72 -69.97 7.16
C ASP A 64 -122.56 -70.39 8.08
N VAL A 65 -122.69 -71.50 8.82
CA VAL A 65 -121.60 -72.06 9.62
C VAL A 65 -120.49 -72.63 8.74
N GLU A 66 -120.83 -73.28 7.63
CA GLU A 66 -119.85 -73.79 6.66
C GLU A 66 -119.07 -72.65 5.99
N ASP A 67 -119.76 -71.57 5.62
CA ASP A 67 -119.16 -70.34 5.09
C ASP A 67 -118.25 -69.66 6.13
N GLN A 68 -118.67 -69.60 7.39
CA GLN A 68 -117.83 -69.07 8.48
C GLN A 68 -116.57 -69.94 8.72
N VAL A 69 -116.70 -71.26 8.66
CA VAL A 69 -115.57 -72.19 8.79
C VAL A 69 -114.63 -72.06 7.59
N GLN A 70 -115.14 -72.00 6.36
CA GLN A 70 -114.33 -71.79 5.16
C GLN A 70 -113.64 -70.41 5.18
N PHE A 71 -114.33 -69.37 5.65
CA PHE A 71 -113.76 -68.05 5.84
C PHE A 71 -112.64 -68.05 6.88
N LEU A 72 -112.83 -68.74 8.02
CA LEU A 72 -111.80 -68.89 9.06
C LEU A 72 -110.59 -69.69 8.56
N VAL A 73 -110.79 -70.76 7.80
CA VAL A 73 -109.69 -71.55 7.19
C VAL A 73 -108.93 -70.70 6.16
N ALA A 74 -109.64 -69.93 5.33
CA ALA A 74 -109.02 -69.03 4.36
C ALA A 74 -108.28 -67.88 5.04
N ALA A 75 -108.83 -67.31 6.12
CA ALA A 75 -108.18 -66.26 6.91
C ALA A 75 -106.95 -66.79 7.66
N PHE A 76 -107.01 -68.00 8.23
CA PHE A 76 -105.88 -68.66 8.87
C PHE A 76 -104.79 -69.02 7.86
N SER A 77 -105.15 -69.50 6.67
CA SER A 77 -104.21 -69.78 5.59
C SER A 77 -103.52 -68.50 5.10
N ARG A 78 -104.25 -67.40 4.91
CA ARG A 78 -103.68 -66.08 4.60
C ARG A 78 -102.76 -65.57 5.72
N SER A 79 -103.14 -65.73 6.98
CA SER A 79 -102.32 -65.37 8.14
C SER A 79 -101.02 -66.19 8.17
N GLN A 80 -101.08 -67.51 7.98
CA GLN A 80 -99.89 -68.36 7.89
C GLN A 80 -98.99 -67.99 6.71
N GLN A 81 -99.57 -67.61 5.57
CA GLN A 81 -98.81 -67.22 4.38
C GLN A 81 -98.16 -65.84 4.56
N ALA A 82 -98.86 -64.89 5.19
CA ALA A 82 -98.30 -63.60 5.57
C ALA A 82 -97.16 -63.76 6.61
N LEU A 83 -97.34 -64.61 7.61
CA LEU A 83 -96.31 -64.91 8.61
C LEU A 83 -95.07 -65.56 7.96
N LYS A 84 -95.26 -66.48 7.02
CA LYS A 84 -94.15 -67.05 6.23
C LYS A 84 -93.45 -66.01 5.37
N GLY A 85 -94.20 -65.09 4.75
CA GLY A 85 -93.66 -63.97 3.99
C GLY A 85 -92.80 -63.06 4.85
N VAL A 86 -93.31 -62.65 6.01
CA VAL A 86 -92.58 -61.82 6.98
C VAL A 86 -91.32 -62.53 7.49
N MET A 87 -91.39 -63.83 7.80
CA MET A 87 -90.21 -64.59 8.24
C MET A 87 -89.14 -64.72 7.13
N ALA A 88 -89.56 -64.86 5.87
CA ALA A 88 -88.66 -64.86 4.72
C ALA A 88 -88.02 -63.49 4.50
N ASP A 89 -88.78 -62.41 4.62
CA ASP A 89 -88.27 -61.03 4.56
C ASP A 89 -87.31 -60.73 5.71
N MET A 90 -87.63 -61.13 6.95
CA MET A 90 -86.71 -61.00 8.09
C MET A 90 -85.43 -61.80 7.89
N GLN A 91 -85.50 -63.01 7.33
CA GLN A 91 -84.29 -63.79 6.99
C GLN A 91 -83.47 -63.14 5.88
N SER A 92 -84.13 -62.57 4.86
CA SER A 92 -83.47 -61.84 3.78
C SER A 92 -82.78 -60.59 4.31
N GLN A 93 -83.48 -59.82 5.14
CA GLN A 93 -82.96 -58.62 5.79
C GLN A 93 -81.83 -58.93 6.76
N ALA A 94 -81.91 -60.04 7.52
CA ALA A 94 -80.83 -60.49 8.38
C ALA A 94 -79.56 -60.88 7.58
N LYS A 95 -79.72 -61.53 6.43
CA LYS A 95 -78.60 -61.83 5.52
C LYS A 95 -77.99 -60.56 4.92
N ALA A 96 -78.82 -59.63 4.47
CA ALA A 96 -78.37 -58.35 3.95
C ALA A 96 -77.61 -57.54 5.02
N MET A 97 -78.13 -57.52 6.26
CA MET A 97 -77.48 -56.85 7.39
C MET A 97 -76.15 -57.50 7.76
N THR A 98 -76.06 -58.83 7.69
CA THR A 98 -74.80 -59.56 7.93
C THR A 98 -73.76 -59.23 6.86
N SER A 99 -74.17 -59.20 5.59
CA SER A 99 -73.30 -58.79 4.48
C SER A 99 -72.81 -57.34 4.62
N GLU A 100 -73.66 -56.43 5.08
CA GLU A 100 -73.25 -55.03 5.28
C GLU A 100 -72.31 -54.88 6.49
N ILE A 101 -72.53 -55.63 7.58
CA ILE A 101 -71.59 -55.70 8.71
C ILE A 101 -70.23 -56.20 8.25
N GLU A 102 -70.18 -57.25 7.44
CA GLU A 102 -68.93 -57.82 6.91
C GLU A 102 -68.21 -56.83 5.98
N ARG A 103 -68.96 -56.07 5.18
CA ARG A 103 -68.44 -54.99 4.32
C ARG A 103 -67.85 -53.84 5.14
N VAL A 104 -68.56 -53.38 6.17
CA VAL A 104 -68.10 -52.31 7.06
C VAL A 104 -66.87 -52.76 7.87
N MET A 105 -66.84 -54.01 8.33
CA MET A 105 -65.71 -54.56 9.06
C MET A 105 -64.44 -54.64 8.19
N GLY A 106 -64.59 -55.03 6.91
CA GLY A 106 -63.50 -54.97 5.93
C GLY A 106 -62.98 -53.55 5.71
N LEU A 107 -63.86 -52.57 5.50
CA LEU A 107 -63.48 -51.17 5.33
C LEU A 107 -62.75 -50.59 6.54
N VAL A 108 -63.19 -50.92 7.76
CA VAL A 108 -62.54 -50.47 8.99
C VAL A 108 -61.16 -51.11 9.16
N SER A 109 -61.02 -52.39 8.83
CA SER A 109 -59.73 -53.11 8.85
C SER A 109 -58.73 -52.55 7.84
N ASP A 110 -59.19 -52.25 6.62
CA ASP A 110 -58.36 -51.64 5.58
C ASP A 110 -57.94 -50.22 5.98
N ALA A 111 -58.88 -49.43 6.51
CA ALA A 111 -58.59 -48.08 7.00
C ALA A 111 -57.59 -48.09 8.17
N SER A 112 -57.70 -49.03 9.12
CA SER A 112 -56.72 -49.17 10.20
C SER A 112 -55.34 -49.58 9.69
N GLY A 113 -55.27 -50.52 8.73
CA GLY A 113 -54.00 -50.93 8.13
C GLY A 113 -53.29 -49.79 7.38
N VAL A 114 -54.05 -48.95 6.67
CA VAL A 114 -53.51 -47.76 5.99
C VAL A 114 -53.00 -46.72 7.00
N GLN A 115 -53.68 -46.55 8.14
CA GLN A 115 -53.22 -45.64 9.20
C GLN A 115 -51.95 -46.15 9.89
N GLU A 116 -51.85 -47.44 10.22
CA GLU A 116 -50.64 -48.03 10.78
C GLU A 116 -49.45 -47.90 9.82
N ALA A 117 -49.65 -48.15 8.52
CA ALA A 117 -48.61 -47.97 7.51
C ALA A 117 -48.13 -46.51 7.41
N ARG A 118 -49.05 -45.54 7.50
CA ARG A 118 -48.71 -44.11 7.52
C ARG A 118 -47.92 -43.71 8.76
N VAL A 119 -48.31 -44.22 9.93
CA VAL A 119 -47.60 -43.94 11.19
C VAL A 119 -46.17 -44.52 11.13
N ALA A 120 -46.02 -45.77 10.67
CA ALA A 120 -44.69 -46.37 10.50
C ALA A 120 -43.82 -45.60 9.49
N GLN A 121 -44.40 -45.13 8.39
CA GLN A 121 -43.67 -44.32 7.40
C GLN A 121 -43.25 -42.96 7.97
N LEU A 122 -44.10 -42.33 8.78
CA LEU A 122 -43.77 -41.08 9.48
C LEU A 122 -42.67 -41.29 10.51
N GLU A 123 -42.71 -42.38 11.27
CA GLU A 123 -41.70 -42.71 12.27
C GLU A 123 -40.32 -42.96 11.62
N GLU A 124 -40.28 -43.68 10.50
CA GLU A 124 -39.03 -43.91 9.76
C GLU A 124 -38.47 -42.61 9.17
N ARG A 125 -39.33 -41.75 8.60
CA ARG A 125 -38.90 -40.42 8.12
C ARG A 125 -38.40 -39.53 9.26
N LEU A 126 -39.05 -39.59 10.42
CA LEU A 126 -38.62 -38.83 11.59
C LEU A 126 -37.24 -39.32 12.03
N LYS A 127 -37.04 -40.63 12.13
CA LYS A 127 -35.76 -41.24 12.50
C LYS A 127 -34.65 -40.89 11.52
N SER A 128 -34.92 -40.95 10.22
CA SER A 128 -33.94 -40.55 9.19
C SER A 128 -33.60 -39.07 9.28
N SER A 129 -34.61 -38.21 9.51
CA SER A 129 -34.41 -36.76 9.66
C SER A 129 -33.60 -36.42 10.91
N VAL A 130 -33.84 -37.09 12.03
CA VAL A 130 -33.06 -36.90 13.26
C VAL A 130 -31.62 -37.36 13.07
N SER A 131 -31.39 -38.49 12.39
CA SER A 131 -30.04 -38.97 12.08
C SER A 131 -29.28 -37.96 11.21
N ALA A 132 -29.92 -37.45 10.15
CA ALA A 132 -29.31 -36.46 9.26
C ALA A 132 -29.00 -35.13 10.00
N LEU A 133 -29.88 -34.69 10.91
CA LEU A 133 -29.62 -33.52 11.75
C LEU A 133 -28.43 -33.74 12.68
N ASN A 134 -28.30 -34.94 13.26
CA ASN A 134 -27.22 -35.25 14.17
C ASN A 134 -25.86 -35.33 13.44
N GLU A 135 -25.84 -35.88 12.22
CA GLU A 135 -24.66 -35.85 11.34
C GLU A 135 -24.27 -34.42 10.94
N CYS A 136 -25.25 -33.58 10.60
CA CYS A 136 -25.01 -32.17 10.30
C CYS A 136 -24.43 -31.42 11.50
N LEU A 137 -24.98 -31.65 12.70
CA LEU A 137 -24.46 -31.09 13.95
C LEU A 137 -23.01 -31.53 14.23
N ALA A 138 -22.70 -32.81 14.03
CA ALA A 138 -21.33 -33.32 14.18
C ALA A 138 -20.37 -32.66 13.18
N SER A 139 -20.78 -32.54 11.91
CA SER A 139 -19.96 -31.87 10.89
C SER A 139 -19.72 -30.39 11.21
N VAL A 140 -20.71 -29.70 11.77
CA VAL A 140 -20.54 -28.30 12.19
C VAL A 140 -19.60 -28.19 13.38
N ASP A 141 -19.67 -29.13 14.33
CA ASP A 141 -18.74 -29.17 15.47
C ASP A 141 -17.29 -29.41 15.01
N ASP A 142 -17.07 -30.35 14.08
CA ASP A 142 -15.76 -30.61 13.49
C ASP A 142 -15.20 -29.37 12.76
N GLN A 143 -16.05 -28.66 12.00
CA GLN A 143 -15.66 -27.40 11.34
C GLN A 143 -15.33 -26.30 12.37
N LEU A 144 -16.09 -26.22 13.46
CA LEU A 144 -15.87 -25.24 14.51
C LEU A 144 -14.54 -25.51 15.24
N GLN A 145 -14.21 -26.78 15.50
CA GLN A 145 -12.93 -27.19 16.07
C GLN A 145 -11.77 -26.89 15.11
N ALA A 146 -11.93 -27.15 13.81
CA ALA A 146 -10.93 -26.81 12.79
C ALA A 146 -10.66 -25.29 12.77
N HIS A 147 -11.72 -24.48 12.71
CA HIS A 147 -11.59 -23.02 12.75
C HIS A 147 -10.98 -22.50 14.06
N GLN A 148 -11.28 -23.12 15.21
CA GLN A 148 -10.61 -22.79 16.47
C GLN A 148 -9.11 -23.09 16.42
N GLY A 149 -8.72 -24.18 15.76
CA GLY A 149 -7.32 -24.52 15.49
C GLY A 149 -6.64 -23.47 14.61
N ASP A 150 -7.26 -23.10 13.49
CA ASP A 150 -6.74 -22.08 12.58
C ASP A 150 -6.58 -20.72 13.27
N ILE A 151 -7.57 -20.30 14.07
CA ILE A 151 -7.52 -19.05 14.84
C ILE A 151 -6.36 -19.09 15.85
N ALA A 152 -6.14 -20.22 16.53
CA ALA A 152 -5.04 -20.36 17.46
C ALA A 152 -3.68 -20.28 16.75
N GLN A 153 -3.56 -20.85 15.55
CA GLN A 153 -2.35 -20.77 14.73
C GLN A 153 -2.08 -19.34 14.25
N VAL A 154 -3.09 -18.66 13.71
CA VAL A 154 -2.98 -17.26 13.27
C VAL A 154 -2.58 -16.37 14.43
N LYS A 155 -3.15 -16.60 15.63
CA LYS A 155 -2.76 -15.86 16.84
C LYS A 155 -1.27 -16.02 17.16
N LEU A 156 -0.75 -17.25 17.13
CA LEU A 156 0.67 -17.53 17.36
C LEU A 156 1.56 -16.83 16.33
N GLU A 157 1.17 -16.85 15.05
CA GLU A 157 1.93 -16.20 13.97
C GLU A 157 1.94 -14.67 14.09
N VAL A 158 0.81 -14.08 14.52
CA VAL A 158 0.72 -12.65 14.80
C VAL A 158 1.57 -12.27 16.01
N ASP A 159 1.52 -13.04 17.10
CA ASP A 159 2.32 -12.80 18.30
C ASP A 159 3.83 -12.87 18.00
N ASP A 160 4.25 -13.87 17.22
CA ASP A 160 5.65 -14.04 16.78
C ASP A 160 6.11 -12.92 15.83
N SER A 161 5.25 -12.51 14.90
CA SER A 161 5.52 -11.37 14.02
C SER A 161 5.59 -10.06 14.78
N HIS A 162 4.73 -9.86 15.79
CA HIS A 162 4.78 -8.70 16.67
C HIS A 162 6.09 -8.67 17.48
N ALA A 163 6.51 -9.81 18.05
CA ALA A 163 7.78 -9.91 18.77
C ALA A 163 8.98 -9.58 17.87
N ARG A 164 8.98 -10.04 16.61
CA ARG A 164 10.01 -9.66 15.62
C ARG A 164 10.04 -8.15 15.35
N LEU A 165 8.88 -7.52 15.17
CA LEU A 165 8.78 -6.09 14.92
C LEU A 165 9.29 -5.29 16.11
N VAL A 166 8.93 -5.67 17.34
CA VAL A 166 9.40 -5.00 18.56
C VAL A 166 10.92 -5.07 18.66
N ASN A 167 11.53 -6.24 18.45
CA ASN A 167 12.98 -6.39 18.47
C ASN A 167 13.67 -5.54 17.37
N ARG A 168 13.08 -5.47 16.18
CA ARG A 168 13.61 -4.66 15.08
C ARG A 168 13.55 -3.17 15.40
N ILE A 169 12.44 -2.68 15.95
CA ILE A 169 12.29 -1.29 16.38
C ILE A 169 13.34 -0.95 17.43
N GLN A 170 13.51 -1.80 18.45
CA GLN A 170 14.48 -1.57 19.51
C GLN A 170 15.94 -1.55 19.01
N THR A 171 16.24 -2.38 18.01
CA THR A 171 17.56 -2.36 17.34
C THR A 171 17.75 -1.05 16.58
N LEU A 172 16.74 -0.61 15.80
CA LEU A 172 16.79 0.64 15.06
C LEU A 172 16.91 1.86 15.97
N GLU A 173 16.23 1.89 17.11
CA GLU A 173 16.36 2.95 18.11
C GLU A 173 17.79 3.04 18.65
N THR A 174 18.41 1.89 18.89
CA THR A 174 19.81 1.80 19.34
C THR A 174 20.75 2.31 18.24
N ASP A 175 20.55 1.89 16.99
CA ASP A 175 21.37 2.32 15.85
C ASP A 175 21.24 3.83 15.58
N ILE A 176 20.02 4.38 15.65
CA ILE A 176 19.77 5.83 15.51
C ILE A 176 20.51 6.59 16.62
N THR A 177 20.44 6.11 17.86
CA THR A 177 21.13 6.74 19.00
C THR A 177 22.64 6.75 18.80
N ASN A 178 23.21 5.61 18.39
CA ASN A 178 24.65 5.50 18.11
C ASN A 178 25.09 6.42 16.96
N ASN A 179 24.31 6.48 15.87
CA ASN A 179 24.58 7.36 14.74
C ASN A 179 24.53 8.84 15.13
N LEU A 180 23.57 9.23 15.97
CA LEU A 180 23.48 10.61 16.48
C LEU A 180 24.69 10.97 17.36
N GLU A 181 25.14 10.05 18.21
CA GLU A 181 26.36 10.25 18.99
C GLU A 181 27.60 10.40 18.09
N ASP A 182 27.71 9.58 17.05
CA ASP A 182 28.85 9.65 16.12
C ASP A 182 28.84 10.93 15.28
N LEU A 183 27.68 11.41 14.84
CA LEU A 183 27.55 12.73 14.21
C LEU A 183 28.01 13.85 15.17
N ALA A 184 27.54 13.82 16.42
CA ALA A 184 27.94 14.82 17.41
C ALA A 184 29.45 14.81 17.68
N ARG A 185 30.08 13.63 17.72
CA ARG A 185 31.54 13.49 17.82
C ARG A 185 32.24 14.04 16.58
N GLN A 186 31.68 13.83 15.39
CA GLN A 186 32.25 14.34 14.14
C GLN A 186 32.20 15.87 14.08
N ASP A 187 31.09 16.48 14.46
CA ASP A 187 30.95 17.94 14.51
C ASP A 187 31.93 18.56 15.49
N ALA A 188 32.07 17.99 16.70
CA ALA A 188 33.05 18.45 17.68
C ALA A 188 34.50 18.37 17.15
N ARG A 189 34.83 17.31 16.39
CA ARG A 189 36.15 17.18 15.75
C ARG A 189 36.36 18.24 14.67
N HIS A 190 35.35 18.52 13.84
CA HIS A 190 35.44 19.55 12.81
C HIS A 190 35.60 20.95 13.42
N GLU A 191 34.85 21.27 14.47
CA GLU A 191 34.98 22.55 15.18
C GLU A 191 36.39 22.71 15.79
N THR A 192 36.92 21.65 16.40
CA THR A 192 38.28 21.63 16.94
C THR A 192 39.33 21.78 15.82
N ALA A 193 39.14 21.13 14.68
CA ALA A 193 40.04 21.24 13.53
C ALA A 193 40.02 22.66 12.91
N LEU A 194 38.83 23.27 12.79
CA LEU A 194 38.68 24.64 12.28
C LEU A 194 39.35 25.67 13.19
N SER A 195 39.19 25.53 14.52
CA SER A 195 39.86 26.42 15.47
C SER A 195 41.38 26.26 15.44
N ALA A 196 41.90 25.03 15.36
CA ALA A 196 43.33 24.78 15.21
C ALA A 196 43.90 25.39 13.90
N LEU A 197 43.18 25.24 12.78
CA LEU A 197 43.58 25.82 11.49
C LEU A 197 43.55 27.36 11.53
N ALA A 198 42.55 27.96 12.20
CA ALA A 198 42.47 29.40 12.39
C ALA A 198 43.63 29.93 13.24
N GLU A 199 44.00 29.20 14.31
CA GLU A 199 45.15 29.50 15.17
C GLU A 199 46.47 29.45 14.37
N GLU A 200 46.65 28.44 13.53
CA GLU A 200 47.82 28.29 12.66
C GLU A 200 47.89 29.40 11.61
N ALA A 201 46.76 29.74 10.97
CA ALA A 201 46.69 30.85 10.03
C ALA A 201 47.05 32.18 10.70
N ARG A 202 46.53 32.46 11.90
CA ARG A 202 46.87 33.66 12.69
C ARG A 202 48.37 33.74 12.98
N ARG A 203 48.98 32.64 13.42
CA ARG A 203 50.43 32.56 13.67
C ARG A 203 51.22 32.82 12.37
N GLY A 204 50.80 32.24 11.26
CA GLY A 204 51.41 32.46 9.95
C GLY A 204 51.30 33.91 9.46
N PHE A 205 50.18 34.59 9.71
CA PHE A 205 50.03 36.02 9.39
C PHE A 205 50.94 36.90 10.25
N ALA A 206 50.98 36.66 11.56
CA ALA A 206 51.86 37.41 12.47
C ALA A 206 53.34 37.27 12.09
N ALA A 207 53.79 36.04 11.76
CA ALA A 207 55.16 35.80 11.31
C ALA A 207 55.48 36.53 9.99
N ARG A 208 54.55 36.56 9.03
CA ARG A 208 54.73 37.30 7.77
C ARG A 208 54.77 38.80 7.98
N GLU A 209 53.95 39.33 8.90
CA GLU A 209 53.96 40.75 9.23
C GLU A 209 55.30 41.17 9.87
N GLN A 210 55.86 40.34 10.76
CA GLN A 210 57.20 40.53 11.31
C GLN A 210 58.28 40.48 10.22
N ALA A 211 58.27 39.47 9.36
CA ALA A 211 59.24 39.39 8.25
C ALA A 211 59.12 40.60 7.30
N HIS A 212 57.92 41.11 7.07
CA HIS A 212 57.70 42.29 6.23
C HIS A 212 58.22 43.57 6.90
N SER A 213 58.09 43.72 8.21
CA SER A 213 58.64 44.88 8.93
C SER A 213 60.17 44.87 8.97
N GLU A 214 60.79 43.70 9.15
CA GLU A 214 62.23 43.52 9.04
C GLU A 214 62.74 43.88 7.64
N LEU A 215 62.06 43.40 6.59
CA LEU A 215 62.41 43.74 5.20
C LEU A 215 62.36 45.26 4.94
N LYS A 216 61.35 45.95 5.48
CA LYS A 216 61.25 47.42 5.38
C LYS A 216 62.43 48.12 6.04
N MET A 217 62.87 47.64 7.21
CA MET A 217 64.03 48.21 7.90
C MET A 217 65.31 48.03 7.08
N VAL A 218 65.54 46.83 6.52
CA VAL A 218 66.68 46.56 5.65
C VAL A 218 66.65 47.44 4.40
N GLN A 219 65.47 47.61 3.77
CA GLN A 219 65.31 48.48 2.62
C GLN A 219 65.64 49.94 2.95
N GLN A 220 65.21 50.43 4.12
CA GLN A 220 65.50 51.78 4.57
C GLN A 220 67.00 51.97 4.85
N ASP A 221 67.65 50.98 5.44
CA ASP A 221 69.10 50.98 5.67
C ASP A 221 69.88 51.01 4.34
N GLN A 222 69.47 50.21 3.36
CA GLN A 222 70.06 50.24 2.01
C GLN A 222 69.93 51.61 1.33
N LEU A 223 68.76 52.25 1.44
CA LEU A 223 68.55 53.62 0.94
C LEU A 223 69.48 54.63 1.63
N GLY A 224 69.66 54.50 2.94
CA GLY A 224 70.61 55.33 3.70
C GLY A 224 72.06 55.13 3.26
N ASN A 225 72.48 53.88 3.05
CA ASN A 225 73.83 53.56 2.56
C ASN A 225 74.07 54.09 1.14
N GLN A 226 73.07 54.00 0.26
CA GLN A 226 73.16 54.60 -1.09
C GLN A 226 73.30 56.12 -1.04
N GLN A 227 72.60 56.81 -0.13
CA GLN A 227 72.75 58.24 0.08
C GLN A 227 74.15 58.59 0.61
N ALA A 228 74.65 57.83 1.60
CA ALA A 228 76.00 58.02 2.12
C ALA A 228 77.08 57.81 1.05
N MET A 229 76.92 56.82 0.16
CA MET A 229 77.79 56.63 -1.01
C MET A 229 77.75 57.82 -1.97
N ALA A 230 76.56 58.38 -2.23
CA ALA A 230 76.41 59.56 -3.08
C ALA A 230 77.09 60.80 -2.47
N ASP A 231 76.95 61.01 -1.16
CA ASP A 231 77.62 62.10 -0.44
C ASP A 231 79.15 61.93 -0.46
N HIS A 232 79.64 60.68 -0.33
CA HIS A 232 81.07 60.42 -0.43
C HIS A 232 81.62 60.71 -1.83
N LEU A 233 80.88 60.34 -2.89
CA LEU A 233 81.24 60.69 -4.27
C LEU A 233 81.28 62.22 -4.49
N ALA A 234 80.30 62.95 -3.95
CA ALA A 234 80.29 64.41 -4.03
C ALA A 234 81.49 65.04 -3.29
N SER A 235 81.88 64.48 -2.15
CA SER A 235 83.07 64.90 -1.40
C SER A 235 84.36 64.65 -2.18
N LEU A 236 84.51 63.48 -2.81
CA LEU A 236 85.66 63.15 -3.67
C LEU A 236 85.73 64.07 -4.88
N GLN A 237 84.58 64.40 -5.47
CA GLN A 237 84.50 65.34 -6.60
C GLN A 237 84.94 66.75 -6.17
N SER A 238 84.46 67.24 -5.02
CA SER A 238 84.89 68.51 -4.45
C SER A 238 86.40 68.55 -4.16
N GLN A 239 86.98 67.47 -3.63
CA GLN A 239 88.43 67.37 -3.46
C GLN A 239 89.18 67.42 -4.79
N THR A 240 88.64 66.79 -5.82
CA THR A 240 89.22 66.81 -7.19
C THR A 240 89.14 68.22 -7.78
N ASP A 241 88.03 68.93 -7.61
CA ASP A 241 87.85 70.31 -8.06
C ASP A 241 88.80 71.26 -7.30
N THR A 242 88.98 71.05 -5.99
CA THR A 242 89.93 71.85 -5.19
C THR A 242 91.39 71.59 -5.62
N GLN A 243 91.72 70.36 -6.01
CA GLN A 243 93.04 70.03 -6.58
C GLN A 243 93.20 70.62 -7.98
N ALA A 244 92.14 70.64 -8.80
CA ALA A 244 92.14 71.28 -10.11
C ALA A 244 92.31 72.81 -10.00
N ASP A 245 91.63 73.45 -9.04
CA ASP A 245 91.80 74.87 -8.75
C ASP A 245 93.20 75.17 -8.18
N GLY A 246 93.76 74.28 -7.35
CA GLY A 246 95.14 74.38 -6.89
C GLY A 246 96.16 74.26 -8.03
N LEU A 247 95.89 73.40 -9.02
CA LEU A 247 96.69 73.29 -10.24
C LEU A 247 96.55 74.54 -11.11
N ALA A 248 95.35 75.11 -11.26
CA ALA A 248 95.14 76.35 -11.97
C ALA A 248 95.80 77.55 -11.27
N LEU A 249 95.82 77.57 -9.94
CA LEU A 249 96.51 78.60 -9.16
C LEU A 249 98.04 78.48 -9.27
N LEU A 250 98.57 77.26 -9.29
CA LEU A 250 99.98 76.98 -9.58
C LEU A 250 100.34 77.38 -11.02
N GLU A 251 99.45 77.14 -11.99
CA GLU A 251 99.63 77.54 -13.38
C GLU A 251 99.64 79.09 -13.48
N THR A 252 98.75 79.77 -12.76
CA THR A 252 98.68 81.24 -12.70
C THR A 252 99.88 81.86 -11.96
N GLU A 253 100.39 81.22 -10.91
CA GLU A 253 101.61 81.64 -10.19
C GLU A 253 102.89 81.39 -11.03
N THR A 254 102.83 80.47 -12.00
CA THR A 254 103.93 80.22 -12.94
C THR A 254 103.98 81.15 -14.15
N GLU A 255 102.91 81.92 -14.43
CA GLU A 255 102.89 82.92 -15.52
C GLU A 255 103.58 84.24 -15.14
N ASP A 256 103.63 84.60 -13.85
CA ASP A 256 104.25 85.86 -13.38
C ASP A 256 105.76 85.76 -13.07
N TYR A 257 106.34 84.56 -13.04
CA TYR A 257 107.79 84.36 -12.83
C TYR A 257 108.60 84.15 -14.12
N GLN A 258 107.95 84.09 -15.30
CA GLN A 258 108.57 83.78 -16.60
C GLN A 258 108.81 84.99 -17.53
N ARG A 259 109.24 86.14 -16.99
CA ARG A 259 109.85 87.23 -17.79
C ARG A 259 111.30 87.57 -17.45
N GLN A 260 111.93 86.87 -16.50
CA GLN A 260 113.32 87.13 -16.18
C GLN A 260 114.15 85.85 -16.00
N ASN A 261 114.72 85.43 -17.14
CA ASN A 261 115.99 84.73 -17.23
C ASN A 261 115.93 83.20 -17.45
N ARG A 262 115.68 82.86 -18.72
CA ARG A 262 115.95 81.57 -19.37
C ARG A 262 117.36 81.06 -19.01
N ARG A 263 117.46 80.07 -18.12
CA ARG A 263 118.63 79.16 -18.12
C ARG A 263 118.45 77.76 -17.52
N ASP A 264 117.38 77.46 -16.79
CA ASP A 264 117.28 76.18 -16.06
C ASP A 264 116.24 75.18 -16.59
N LEU A 265 115.93 75.28 -17.89
CA LEU A 265 115.10 74.33 -18.66
C LEU A 265 115.80 72.98 -18.95
N ARG A 266 116.73 72.58 -18.07
CA ARG A 266 117.40 71.26 -18.06
C ARG A 266 117.06 70.41 -16.84
N LEU A 267 116.30 70.93 -15.87
CA LEU A 267 115.94 70.20 -14.64
C LEU A 267 114.71 69.28 -14.76
N PHE A 268 113.85 69.49 -15.76
CA PHE A 268 112.64 68.67 -15.94
C PHE A 268 112.89 67.27 -16.51
N ALA A 269 114.07 67.00 -17.07
CA ALA A 269 114.50 65.63 -17.41
C ALA A 269 115.03 64.84 -16.20
N GLY A 270 115.21 65.49 -15.04
CA GLY A 270 115.74 64.86 -13.82
C GLY A 270 114.68 64.25 -12.90
N ILE A 271 113.42 64.71 -12.97
CA ILE A 271 112.37 64.28 -12.04
C ILE A 271 111.84 62.86 -12.40
N SER A 272 111.84 62.49 -13.68
CA SER A 272 111.53 61.12 -14.12
C SER A 272 112.59 60.08 -13.71
N ALA A 273 113.84 60.50 -13.49
CA ALA A 273 114.89 59.65 -12.96
C ALA A 273 114.86 59.54 -11.42
N ALA A 274 114.37 60.57 -10.73
CA ALA A 274 114.22 60.58 -9.27
C ALA A 274 113.14 59.62 -8.77
N VAL A 275 112.02 59.48 -9.50
CA VAL A 275 110.94 58.54 -9.14
C VAL A 275 111.40 57.07 -9.26
N ALA A 276 112.26 56.75 -10.23
CA ALA A 276 112.85 55.42 -10.39
C ALA A 276 113.92 55.11 -9.32
N ALA A 277 114.68 56.11 -8.88
CA ALA A 277 115.67 55.97 -7.81
C ALA A 277 115.02 55.79 -6.42
N VAL A 278 113.86 56.43 -6.18
CA VAL A 278 113.07 56.23 -4.95
C VAL A 278 112.48 54.82 -4.87
N PHE A 279 112.01 54.25 -5.99
CA PHE A 279 111.50 52.88 -6.04
C PHE A 279 112.58 51.82 -5.78
N ALA A 280 113.80 52.03 -6.29
CA ALA A 280 114.94 51.14 -6.00
C ALA A 280 115.46 51.30 -4.56
N GLY A 281 115.39 52.51 -4.00
CA GLY A 281 115.74 52.78 -2.60
C GLY A 281 114.78 52.13 -1.59
N VAL A 282 113.49 52.04 -1.91
CA VAL A 282 112.47 51.38 -1.06
C VAL A 282 112.67 49.87 -1.00
N LEU A 283 113.10 49.23 -2.10
CA LEU A 283 113.38 47.80 -2.12
C LEU A 283 114.64 47.41 -1.33
N ILE A 284 115.64 48.28 -1.26
CA ILE A 284 116.87 48.06 -0.48
C ILE A 284 116.67 48.43 1.01
N TYR A 285 115.75 49.36 1.30
CA TYR A 285 115.41 49.78 2.67
C TYR A 285 114.57 48.73 3.44
N LEU A 286 113.83 47.85 2.74
CA LEU A 286 113.05 46.77 3.36
C LEU A 286 113.92 45.59 3.86
N GLU A 287 115.21 45.54 3.50
CA GLU A 287 116.10 44.42 3.84
C GLU A 287 117.07 44.75 5.01
N HIS A 288 117.10 45.99 5.51
CA HIS A 288 117.95 46.37 6.65
C HIS A 288 117.29 47.40 7.58
N SER A 289 116.47 46.88 8.51
CA SER A 289 116.02 47.48 9.80
C SER A 289 114.56 47.97 9.88
N PRO A 290 113.92 47.89 11.08
CA PRO A 290 112.49 47.60 11.23
C PRO A 290 111.61 48.80 11.61
N SER A 291 110.30 48.60 11.40
CA SER A 291 109.11 49.23 12.00
C SER A 291 108.34 50.30 11.21
N ARG A 292 107.00 50.09 11.26
CA ARG A 292 105.84 50.90 10.84
C ARG A 292 105.32 50.64 9.42
N ASP A 293 104.13 50.08 9.19
CA ASP A 293 102.98 49.84 10.08
C ASP A 293 102.39 48.45 9.88
N ALA A 294 102.66 47.55 10.85
CA ALA A 294 101.93 46.30 10.99
C ALA A 294 100.42 46.53 11.11
N GLY A 295 99.98 47.72 11.53
CA GLY A 295 98.56 48.07 11.65
C GLY A 295 97.81 48.12 10.32
N GLN A 296 98.45 48.53 9.22
CA GLN A 296 97.76 48.67 7.93
C GLN A 296 97.62 47.31 7.21
N LEU A 297 98.65 46.48 7.29
CA LEU A 297 98.60 45.09 6.82
C LEU A 297 97.69 44.23 7.70
N GLN A 298 97.68 44.43 9.03
CA GLN A 298 96.75 43.77 9.95
C GLN A 298 95.30 44.21 9.71
N ALA A 299 95.07 45.49 9.38
CA ALA A 299 93.75 46.01 9.04
C ALA A 299 93.23 45.43 7.71
N GLN A 300 94.09 45.29 6.69
CA GLN A 300 93.71 44.60 5.46
C GLN A 300 93.46 43.11 5.67
N LEU A 301 94.26 42.43 6.50
CA LEU A 301 94.03 41.02 6.81
C LEU A 301 92.72 40.80 7.58
N SER A 302 92.42 41.66 8.56
CA SER A 302 91.16 41.59 9.33
C SER A 302 89.94 42.02 8.53
N ALA A 303 90.09 42.91 7.54
CA ALA A 303 89.05 43.21 6.57
C ALA A 303 88.75 42.02 5.64
N MET A 304 89.79 41.29 5.19
CA MET A 304 89.58 40.05 4.44
C MET A 304 88.98 38.93 5.30
N ASP A 305 89.40 38.81 6.56
CA ASP A 305 88.85 37.83 7.51
C ASP A 305 87.36 38.11 7.82
N ALA A 306 86.99 39.39 7.94
CA ALA A 306 85.59 39.80 8.08
C ALA A 306 84.75 39.48 6.83
N GLN A 307 85.29 39.70 5.63
CA GLN A 307 84.62 39.33 4.38
C GLN A 307 84.46 37.81 4.22
N VAL A 308 85.45 37.03 4.68
CA VAL A 308 85.35 35.55 4.71
C VAL A 308 84.30 35.10 5.73
N GLY A 309 84.24 35.71 6.92
CA GLY A 309 83.21 35.42 7.92
C GLY A 309 81.79 35.75 7.45
N GLU A 310 81.60 36.83 6.69
CA GLU A 310 80.32 37.18 6.06
C GLU A 310 79.89 36.16 4.99
N LEU A 311 80.85 35.66 4.21
CA LEU A 311 80.62 34.59 3.24
C LEU A 311 80.29 33.24 3.91
N GLU A 312 80.96 32.89 5.02
CA GLU A 312 80.65 31.70 5.81
C GLU A 312 79.27 31.80 6.47
N ALA A 313 78.89 32.98 6.98
CA ALA A 313 77.56 33.22 7.54
C ALA A 313 76.46 33.14 6.46
N SER A 314 76.73 33.65 5.26
CA SER A 314 75.83 33.54 4.10
C SER A 314 75.67 32.08 3.64
N ALA A 315 76.75 31.28 3.67
CA ALA A 315 76.71 29.86 3.36
C ALA A 315 75.90 29.07 4.40
N ALA A 316 76.08 29.35 5.69
CA ALA A 316 75.32 28.73 6.78
C ALA A 316 73.82 29.09 6.74
N ALA A 317 73.49 30.33 6.37
CA ALA A 317 72.10 30.75 6.15
C ALA A 317 71.45 30.02 4.96
N SER A 318 72.21 29.78 3.89
CA SER A 318 71.74 29.01 2.73
C SER A 318 71.50 27.53 3.07
N GLU A 319 72.33 26.95 3.94
CA GLU A 319 72.19 25.57 4.41
C GLU A 319 70.92 25.38 5.28
N GLN A 320 70.59 26.35 6.15
CA GLN A 320 69.33 26.35 6.92
C GLN A 320 68.09 26.47 6.01
N GLN A 321 68.21 27.22 4.91
CA GLN A 321 67.12 27.39 3.95
C GLN A 321 66.85 26.10 3.13
N PHE A 322 67.89 25.30 2.86
CA PHE A 322 67.76 23.98 2.23
C PHE A 322 67.09 22.93 3.14
N VAL A 323 67.39 22.94 4.44
CA VAL A 323 66.74 22.04 5.42
C VAL A 323 65.24 22.34 5.56
N PHE A 324 64.84 23.61 5.50
CA PHE A 324 63.43 24.01 5.52
C PHE A 324 62.67 23.53 4.26
N VAL A 325 63.26 23.65 3.07
CA VAL A 325 62.66 23.17 1.82
C VAL A 325 62.56 21.63 1.79
N ALA A 326 63.55 20.92 2.33
CA ALA A 326 63.51 19.46 2.47
C ALA A 326 62.43 18.99 3.46
N ALA A 327 62.27 19.66 4.61
CA ALA A 327 61.23 19.36 5.59
C ALA A 327 59.81 19.60 5.02
N ASN A 328 59.65 20.64 4.19
CA ASN A 328 58.37 20.97 3.58
C ASN A 328 57.97 20.00 2.44
N GLN A 329 58.96 19.41 1.74
CA GLN A 329 58.72 18.30 0.81
C GLN A 329 58.23 17.04 1.52
N GLN A 330 58.80 16.71 2.69
CA GLN A 330 58.47 15.49 3.43
C GLN A 330 57.06 15.53 4.03
N GLY A 331 56.59 16.71 4.47
CA GLY A 331 55.21 16.92 4.91
C GLY A 331 54.18 16.84 3.78
N SER A 332 54.58 17.12 2.53
CA SER A 332 53.71 16.98 1.35
C SER A 332 53.53 15.52 0.93
N VAL A 333 54.56 14.68 1.10
CA VAL A 333 54.50 13.22 0.84
C VAL A 333 53.61 12.51 1.87
N ALA A 334 53.69 12.89 3.14
CA ALA A 334 52.82 12.33 4.19
C ALA A 334 51.33 12.66 3.98
N LYS A 335 51.02 13.85 3.43
CA LYS A 335 49.65 14.23 3.06
C LYS A 335 49.11 13.45 1.86
N LEU A 336 49.98 13.06 0.93
CA LEU A 336 49.60 12.22 -0.21
C LEU A 336 49.31 10.78 0.22
N ASP A 337 50.07 10.22 1.16
CA ASP A 337 49.85 8.89 1.73
C ASP A 337 48.53 8.79 2.54
N ASP A 338 48.19 9.85 3.29
CA ASP A 338 46.88 9.97 3.97
C ASP A 338 45.72 10.01 2.97
N LEU A 339 45.87 10.76 1.88
CA LEU A 339 44.87 10.84 0.81
C LEU A 339 44.68 9.48 0.10
N GLU A 340 45.76 8.76 -0.20
CA GLU A 340 45.74 7.42 -0.80
C GLU A 340 45.00 6.41 0.10
N SER A 341 45.29 6.43 1.41
CA SER A 341 44.62 5.57 2.40
C SER A 341 43.12 5.87 2.51
N ARG A 342 42.74 7.15 2.43
CA ARG A 342 41.33 7.58 2.42
C ARG A 342 40.61 7.18 1.14
N PHE A 343 41.27 7.24 -0.01
CA PHE A 343 40.72 6.73 -1.28
C PHE A 343 40.48 5.21 -1.23
N GLY A 344 41.43 4.43 -0.70
CA GLY A 344 41.24 2.99 -0.51
C GLY A 344 40.19 2.62 0.54
N GLY A 345 39.91 3.51 1.50
CA GLY A 345 38.78 3.39 2.43
C GLY A 345 37.43 3.65 1.74
N LEU A 346 37.37 4.68 0.90
CA LEU A 346 36.16 5.07 0.18
C LEU A 346 35.77 4.02 -0.88
N GLU A 347 36.74 3.45 -1.60
CA GLU A 347 36.48 2.39 -2.59
C GLU A 347 35.87 1.14 -1.95
N ARG A 348 36.34 0.74 -0.77
CA ARG A 348 35.76 -0.36 0.01
C ARG A 348 34.34 -0.04 0.50
N ALA A 349 34.09 1.20 0.91
CA ALA A 349 32.75 1.64 1.32
C ALA A 349 31.76 1.65 0.13
N VAL A 350 32.21 2.05 -1.06
CA VAL A 350 31.40 2.04 -2.29
C VAL A 350 31.07 0.60 -2.72
N ILE A 351 32.02 -0.33 -2.63
CA ILE A 351 31.75 -1.76 -2.90
C ILE A 351 30.77 -2.35 -1.88
N ALA A 352 30.93 -2.04 -0.59
CA ALA A 352 30.03 -2.49 0.46
C ALA A 352 28.60 -1.91 0.30
N ALA A 353 28.48 -0.63 -0.10
CA ALA A 353 27.19 -0.02 -0.41
C ALA A 353 26.53 -0.65 -1.66
N GLY A 354 27.32 -1.01 -2.68
CA GLY A 354 26.82 -1.74 -3.85
C GLY A 354 26.29 -3.14 -3.52
N GLN A 355 26.94 -3.84 -2.58
CA GLN A 355 26.49 -5.16 -2.10
C GLN A 355 25.20 -5.07 -1.28
N LEU A 356 25.08 -4.08 -0.40
CA LEU A 356 23.85 -3.86 0.37
C LEU A 356 22.65 -3.54 -0.53
N HIS A 357 22.85 -2.75 -1.59
CA HIS A 357 21.79 -2.49 -2.58
C HIS A 357 21.42 -3.73 -3.41
N ALA A 358 22.36 -4.63 -3.68
CA ALA A 358 22.08 -5.90 -4.35
C ALA A 358 21.24 -6.83 -3.48
N ASP A 359 21.62 -6.98 -2.20
CA ASP A 359 20.87 -7.81 -1.23
C ASP A 359 19.47 -7.24 -0.95
N GLU A 360 19.31 -5.92 -0.90
CA GLU A 360 18.01 -5.28 -0.73
C GLU A 360 17.14 -5.42 -1.99
N SER A 361 17.73 -5.33 -3.18
CA SER A 361 17.05 -5.59 -4.45
C SER A 361 16.57 -7.04 -4.58
N GLU A 362 17.37 -8.01 -4.13
CA GLU A 362 16.99 -9.43 -4.15
C GLU A 362 15.85 -9.71 -3.16
N ASN A 363 15.92 -9.11 -1.97
CA ASN A 363 14.84 -9.20 -0.98
C ASN A 363 13.55 -8.52 -1.46
N LEU A 364 13.63 -7.36 -2.12
CA LEU A 364 12.48 -6.67 -2.72
C LEU A 364 11.86 -7.49 -3.86
N ALA A 365 12.67 -8.13 -4.71
CA ALA A 365 12.19 -9.04 -5.74
C ALA A 365 11.51 -10.29 -5.15
N ALA A 366 12.07 -10.86 -4.08
CA ALA A 366 11.48 -11.99 -3.37
C ALA A 366 10.14 -11.62 -2.74
N ILE A 367 10.03 -10.44 -2.10
CA ILE A 367 8.78 -9.91 -1.56
C ILE A 367 7.78 -9.68 -2.70
N ALA A 368 8.18 -9.05 -3.80
CA ALA A 368 7.30 -8.83 -4.95
C ALA A 368 6.74 -10.14 -5.52
N SER A 369 7.54 -11.19 -5.60
CA SER A 369 7.10 -12.52 -6.05
C SER A 369 6.09 -13.17 -5.08
N LYS A 370 6.29 -13.01 -3.77
CA LYS A 370 5.37 -13.53 -2.74
C LYS A 370 4.05 -12.79 -2.75
N VAL A 371 4.09 -11.47 -2.92
CA VAL A 371 2.86 -10.66 -3.07
C VAL A 371 2.14 -11.04 -4.37
N ALA A 372 2.86 -11.27 -5.47
CA ALA A 372 2.26 -11.76 -6.71
C ALA A 372 1.61 -13.15 -6.55
N ALA A 373 2.24 -14.07 -5.81
CA ALA A 373 1.68 -15.39 -5.51
C ALA A 373 0.45 -15.34 -4.61
N LEU A 374 0.44 -14.44 -3.62
CA LEU A 374 -0.72 -14.19 -2.75
C LEU A 374 -1.87 -13.53 -3.53
N GLU A 375 -1.58 -12.58 -4.41
CA GLU A 375 -2.58 -11.98 -5.29
C GLU A 375 -3.17 -13.01 -6.28
N LEU A 376 -2.36 -13.96 -6.76
CA LEU A 376 -2.84 -15.06 -7.59
C LEU A 376 -3.75 -16.00 -6.80
N SER A 377 -3.46 -16.29 -5.53
CA SER A 377 -4.34 -17.13 -4.69
C SER A 377 -5.62 -16.40 -4.27
N LEU A 378 -5.59 -15.08 -4.11
CA LEU A 378 -6.74 -14.28 -3.68
C LEU A 378 -7.74 -14.03 -4.83
N TYR A 379 -7.24 -13.78 -6.04
CA TYR A 379 -8.07 -13.40 -7.19
C TYR A 379 -8.28 -14.53 -8.21
N GLY A 380 -7.61 -15.68 -8.05
CA GLY A 380 -7.69 -16.84 -8.94
C GLY A 380 -7.03 -16.61 -10.30
N GLU A 381 -6.93 -17.67 -11.11
CA GLU A 381 -6.67 -17.56 -12.55
C GLU A 381 -7.79 -16.76 -13.22
N ALA A 382 -7.46 -16.02 -14.28
CA ALA A 382 -8.39 -15.19 -15.03
C ALA A 382 -9.43 -16.05 -15.77
N GLU A 383 -10.41 -16.62 -15.07
CA GLU A 383 -11.61 -17.14 -15.70
C GLU A 383 -12.53 -15.96 -16.06
N GLU A 384 -12.85 -15.88 -17.35
CA GLU A 384 -13.78 -14.93 -17.94
C GLU A 384 -15.17 -15.09 -17.31
N SER A 385 -15.50 -14.21 -16.37
CA SER A 385 -16.89 -14.03 -15.93
C SER A 385 -17.70 -13.48 -17.11
N PRO A 386 -18.99 -13.86 -17.27
CA PRO A 386 -19.79 -13.38 -18.39
C PRO A 386 -19.82 -11.86 -18.41
N LEU A 387 -19.36 -11.26 -19.50
CA LEU A 387 -19.30 -9.82 -19.71
C LEU A 387 -20.70 -9.21 -19.47
N ALA A 388 -20.86 -8.49 -18.37
CA ALA A 388 -22.03 -7.64 -18.16
C ALA A 388 -21.98 -6.52 -19.20
N THR A 389 -23.10 -6.21 -19.87
CA THR A 389 -23.18 -5.06 -20.77
C THR A 389 -22.98 -3.75 -20.00
N PRO A 390 -22.14 -2.82 -20.48
CA PRO A 390 -21.93 -1.54 -19.82
C PRO A 390 -23.18 -0.65 -19.95
N ALA A 391 -23.59 -0.05 -18.83
CA ALA A 391 -24.72 0.87 -18.72
C ALA A 391 -24.36 2.32 -19.10
N LEU A 392 -23.06 2.64 -19.10
CA LEU A 392 -22.48 3.89 -19.57
C LEU A 392 -21.50 3.60 -20.71
N THR A 393 -21.34 4.53 -21.65
CA THR A 393 -20.27 4.44 -22.65
C THR A 393 -18.92 4.52 -21.93
N ILE A 394 -18.13 3.45 -22.04
CA ILE A 394 -16.75 3.40 -21.57
C ILE A 394 -15.87 3.49 -22.81
N GLU A 395 -15.12 4.58 -22.92
CA GLU A 395 -14.21 4.83 -24.02
C GLU A 395 -12.99 3.90 -23.95
N THR A 396 -12.48 3.49 -25.10
CA THR A 396 -11.35 2.55 -25.20
C THR A 396 -10.00 3.25 -25.08
N SER A 397 -8.93 2.47 -25.01
CA SER A 397 -7.55 2.98 -25.01
C SER A 397 -7.23 3.92 -26.18
N ASP A 398 -7.85 3.73 -27.35
CA ASP A 398 -7.65 4.59 -28.52
C ASP A 398 -8.14 6.03 -28.26
N TRP A 399 -9.29 6.17 -27.60
CA TRP A 399 -9.81 7.47 -27.21
C TRP A 399 -8.86 8.20 -26.26
N VAL A 400 -8.25 7.46 -25.32
CA VAL A 400 -7.27 7.99 -24.36
C VAL A 400 -5.99 8.43 -25.08
N ALA A 401 -5.57 7.71 -26.13
CA ALA A 401 -4.41 8.04 -26.94
C ALA A 401 -4.60 9.33 -27.77
N GLU A 402 -5.84 9.67 -28.12
CA GLU A 402 -6.17 10.90 -28.85
C GLU A 402 -6.28 12.14 -27.96
N ARG A 403 -6.30 11.99 -26.63
CA ARG A 403 -6.39 13.13 -25.70
C ARG A 403 -5.04 13.82 -25.50
N ASP A 404 -5.09 15.07 -25.05
CA ASP A 404 -3.89 15.85 -24.77
C ASP A 404 -3.11 15.23 -23.59
N PRO A 405 -1.82 14.89 -23.76
CA PRO A 405 -1.00 14.29 -22.71
C PRO A 405 -0.79 15.17 -21.45
N GLY A 406 -1.03 16.49 -21.57
CA GLY A 406 -0.96 17.46 -20.47
C GLY A 406 -2.21 17.50 -19.57
N HIS A 407 -3.30 16.83 -19.97
CA HIS A 407 -4.53 16.77 -19.19
C HIS A 407 -4.47 15.71 -18.08
N TYR A 408 -5.48 15.73 -17.21
CA TYR A 408 -5.60 14.91 -16.01
C TYR A 408 -6.87 14.08 -16.05
N SER A 409 -6.82 12.89 -15.46
CA SER A 409 -7.98 12.02 -15.25
C SER A 409 -7.91 11.38 -13.88
N ILE A 410 -9.05 11.02 -13.32
CA ILE A 410 -9.14 10.38 -12.00
C ILE A 410 -9.23 8.86 -12.21
N GLN A 411 -8.30 8.09 -11.65
CA GLN A 411 -8.43 6.64 -11.64
C GLN A 411 -9.34 6.23 -10.48
N LEU A 412 -10.43 5.55 -10.81
CA LEU A 412 -11.43 5.11 -9.84
C LEU A 412 -11.17 3.70 -9.32
N LEU A 413 -10.72 2.81 -10.19
CA LEU A 413 -10.53 1.39 -9.87
C LEU A 413 -9.49 0.77 -10.80
N GLY A 414 -8.73 -0.18 -10.28
CA GLY A 414 -7.97 -1.12 -11.09
C GLY A 414 -8.33 -2.55 -10.70
N ALA A 415 -8.51 -3.43 -11.68
CA ALA A 415 -8.89 -4.82 -11.44
C ALA A 415 -8.26 -5.78 -12.44
N TYR A 416 -8.03 -7.02 -12.02
CA TYR A 416 -7.54 -8.11 -12.88
C TYR A 416 -8.60 -8.64 -13.86
N ARG A 417 -9.85 -8.16 -13.78
CA ARG A 417 -10.98 -8.60 -14.62
C ARG A 417 -11.70 -7.40 -15.21
N GLU A 418 -11.87 -7.40 -16.53
CA GLU A 418 -12.62 -6.37 -17.25
C GLU A 418 -14.07 -6.26 -16.75
N GLY A 419 -14.72 -7.40 -16.51
CA GLY A 419 -16.09 -7.45 -15.97
C GLY A 419 -16.23 -6.76 -14.61
N SER A 420 -15.19 -6.71 -13.79
CA SER A 420 -15.21 -6.00 -12.50
C SER A 420 -15.22 -4.48 -12.69
N ILE A 421 -14.54 -3.97 -13.72
CA ILE A 421 -14.58 -2.56 -14.08
C ILE A 421 -15.96 -2.17 -14.60
N ILE A 422 -16.55 -3.01 -15.47
CA ILE A 422 -17.89 -2.77 -16.03
C ILE A 422 -18.95 -2.83 -14.93
N ALA A 423 -18.88 -3.81 -14.02
CA ALA A 423 -19.80 -3.91 -12.88
C ALA A 423 -19.72 -2.66 -11.99
N TYR A 424 -18.51 -2.21 -11.67
CA TYR A 424 -18.30 -1.01 -10.86
C TYR A 424 -18.85 0.27 -11.54
N ALA A 425 -18.63 0.42 -12.85
CA ALA A 425 -19.19 1.52 -13.62
C ALA A 425 -20.73 1.48 -13.63
N ASN A 426 -21.32 0.29 -13.75
CA ASN A 426 -22.77 0.09 -13.76
C ASN A 426 -23.41 0.40 -12.41
N GLU A 427 -22.81 -0.06 -11.31
CA GLU A 427 -23.27 0.21 -9.94
C GLU A 427 -23.30 1.72 -9.63
N ASN A 428 -22.35 2.46 -10.19
CA ASN A 428 -22.17 3.90 -9.96
C ASN A 428 -22.66 4.79 -11.12
N ALA A 429 -23.41 4.22 -12.08
CA ALA A 429 -23.75 4.89 -13.32
C ALA A 429 -24.50 6.23 -13.15
N ARG A 430 -25.30 6.35 -12.08
CA ARG A 430 -26.06 7.58 -11.77
C ARG A 430 -25.16 8.77 -11.45
N VAL A 431 -23.96 8.52 -10.93
CA VAL A 431 -23.03 9.55 -10.45
C VAL A 431 -21.96 9.80 -11.50
N LEU A 432 -21.45 8.72 -12.10
CA LEU A 432 -20.34 8.74 -13.06
C LEU A 432 -20.75 9.20 -14.47
N GLY A 433 -22.04 9.45 -14.74
CA GLY A 433 -22.50 9.94 -16.04
C GLY A 433 -22.19 11.42 -16.32
N GLN A 434 -21.55 12.15 -15.40
CA GLN A 434 -21.26 13.58 -15.57
C GLN A 434 -20.05 13.87 -16.45
N TYR A 435 -19.08 12.97 -16.49
CA TYR A 435 -17.86 13.08 -17.27
C TYR A 435 -17.62 11.78 -18.06
N PRO A 436 -16.84 11.83 -19.15
CA PRO A 436 -16.51 10.62 -19.90
C PRO A 436 -15.78 9.60 -19.02
N LEU A 437 -16.15 8.32 -19.17
CA LEU A 437 -15.43 7.21 -18.59
C LEU A 437 -14.52 6.60 -19.65
N SER A 438 -13.30 6.24 -19.28
CA SER A 438 -12.40 5.49 -20.16
C SER A 438 -11.80 4.31 -19.42
N ALA A 439 -11.52 3.24 -20.16
CA ALA A 439 -10.82 2.07 -19.63
C ALA A 439 -9.56 1.80 -20.43
N THR A 440 -8.47 1.50 -19.74
CA THR A 440 -7.25 1.00 -20.37
C THR A 440 -6.88 -0.36 -19.81
N GLN A 441 -6.27 -1.17 -20.67
CA GLN A 441 -5.61 -2.40 -20.30
C GLN A 441 -4.11 -2.14 -20.21
N SER A 442 -3.48 -2.67 -19.18
CA SER A 442 -2.03 -2.63 -18.94
C SER A 442 -1.59 -3.98 -18.40
N GLU A 443 -0.29 -4.28 -18.45
CA GLU A 443 0.26 -5.46 -17.79
C GLU A 443 0.73 -5.13 -16.36
N TYR A 444 0.18 -5.81 -15.36
CA TYR A 444 0.68 -5.74 -13.98
C TYR A 444 1.03 -7.13 -13.49
N ARG A 445 2.32 -7.34 -13.19
CA ARG A 445 2.87 -8.62 -12.69
C ARG A 445 2.53 -9.84 -13.56
N GLY A 446 2.66 -9.70 -14.89
CA GLY A 446 2.40 -10.80 -15.82
C GLY A 446 0.92 -11.04 -16.14
N ARG A 447 0.02 -10.15 -15.70
CA ARG A 447 -1.44 -10.30 -15.86
C ARG A 447 -2.04 -9.04 -16.46
N SER A 448 -3.14 -9.22 -17.20
CA SER A 448 -3.96 -8.11 -17.66
C SER A 448 -4.58 -7.38 -16.46
N TRP A 449 -4.36 -6.06 -16.43
CA TRP A 449 -4.83 -5.15 -15.41
C TRP A 449 -5.62 -4.03 -16.09
N TYR A 450 -6.90 -3.97 -15.75
CA TYR A 450 -7.85 -3.03 -16.31
C TYR A 450 -8.01 -1.85 -15.35
N ASN A 451 -7.80 -0.64 -15.86
CA ASN A 451 -7.96 0.60 -15.10
C ASN A 451 -9.19 1.36 -15.59
N LEU A 452 -10.01 1.84 -14.66
CA LEU A 452 -11.13 2.74 -14.95
C LEU A 452 -10.75 4.18 -14.61
N PHE A 453 -10.92 5.06 -15.58
CA PHE A 453 -10.65 6.48 -15.47
C PHE A 453 -11.92 7.30 -15.66
N TYR A 454 -11.96 8.45 -14.99
CA TYR A 454 -13.09 9.36 -14.93
C TYR A 454 -12.67 10.78 -15.28
N GLY A 455 -13.25 11.28 -16.36
CA GLY A 455 -13.05 12.63 -16.87
C GLY A 455 -11.78 12.84 -17.66
N ASP A 456 -11.76 14.00 -18.33
CA ASP A 456 -10.62 14.57 -19.03
C ASP A 456 -10.56 16.05 -18.63
N PHE A 457 -9.64 16.38 -17.73
CA PHE A 457 -9.55 17.67 -17.07
C PHE A 457 -8.30 18.42 -17.55
N ALA A 458 -8.46 19.68 -17.94
CA ALA A 458 -7.35 20.46 -18.47
C ALA A 458 -6.32 20.83 -17.39
N THR A 459 -6.73 20.86 -16.11
CA THR A 459 -5.86 21.24 -15.00
C THR A 459 -6.01 20.32 -13.79
N PHE A 460 -4.96 20.22 -12.99
CA PHE A 460 -4.98 19.46 -11.75
C PHE A 460 -6.05 19.98 -10.76
N SER A 461 -6.26 21.29 -10.70
CA SER A 461 -7.26 21.91 -9.79
C SER A 461 -8.68 21.50 -10.16
N GLU A 462 -8.96 21.32 -11.44
CA GLU A 462 -10.26 20.87 -11.95
C GLU A 462 -10.48 19.39 -11.60
N ALA A 463 -9.46 18.55 -11.81
CA ALA A 463 -9.49 17.15 -11.41
C ALA A 463 -9.66 16.98 -9.89
N LEU A 464 -9.01 17.83 -9.08
CA LEU A 464 -9.16 17.82 -7.62
C LEU A 464 -10.58 18.19 -7.19
N SER A 465 -11.17 19.20 -7.83
CA SER A 465 -12.56 19.61 -7.55
C SER A 465 -13.55 18.49 -7.92
N ALA A 466 -13.32 17.80 -9.03
CA ALA A 466 -14.12 16.65 -9.44
C ALA A 466 -13.95 15.44 -8.51
N LEU A 467 -12.75 15.21 -7.98
CA LEU A 467 -12.46 14.19 -6.98
C LEU A 467 -13.21 14.47 -5.66
N ASP A 468 -13.19 15.70 -5.19
CA ASP A 468 -13.89 16.12 -3.96
C ASP A 468 -15.41 16.06 -4.09
N ALA A 469 -15.92 16.25 -5.32
CA ALA A 469 -17.34 16.13 -5.64
C ALA A 469 -17.84 14.67 -5.68
N LEU A 470 -16.95 13.67 -5.62
CA LEU A 470 -17.36 12.27 -5.60
C LEU A 470 -18.06 11.90 -4.28
N PRO A 471 -19.14 11.09 -4.34
CA PRO A 471 -19.78 10.52 -3.15
C PRO A 471 -18.77 9.79 -2.24
N PRO A 472 -19.01 9.77 -0.92
CA PRO A 472 -18.11 9.12 0.04
C PRO A 472 -17.74 7.69 -0.34
N GLY A 473 -18.71 6.87 -0.75
CA GLY A 473 -18.47 5.47 -1.12
C GLY A 473 -17.55 5.27 -2.34
N LEU A 474 -17.43 6.27 -3.22
CA LEU A 474 -16.46 6.24 -4.34
C LEU A 474 -15.07 6.74 -3.90
N ARG A 475 -15.01 7.62 -2.88
CA ARG A 475 -13.76 8.12 -2.30
C ARG A 475 -13.09 7.12 -1.37
N ASP A 476 -13.86 6.22 -0.76
CA ASP A 476 -13.34 5.16 0.13
C ASP A 476 -12.40 4.20 -0.61
N ASN A 477 -12.51 4.08 -1.94
CA ASN A 477 -11.61 3.30 -2.79
C ASN A 477 -10.26 3.98 -3.09
N GLY A 478 -10.00 5.16 -2.49
CA GLY A 478 -8.77 5.92 -2.66
C GLY A 478 -8.46 6.36 -4.10
N PRO A 479 -9.42 6.96 -4.84
CA PRO A 479 -9.19 7.44 -6.19
C PRO A 479 -8.08 8.50 -6.22
N TRP A 480 -7.17 8.39 -7.19
CA TRP A 480 -6.07 9.34 -7.37
C TRP A 480 -6.13 10.04 -8.74
N ILE A 481 -5.46 11.17 -8.85
CA ILE A 481 -5.37 11.93 -10.09
C ILE A 481 -4.11 11.50 -10.84
N ARG A 482 -4.26 11.16 -12.12
CA ARG A 482 -3.15 10.82 -13.03
C ARG A 482 -3.13 11.76 -14.23
N THR A 483 -1.95 11.99 -14.79
CA THR A 483 -1.82 12.67 -16.08
C THR A 483 -2.15 11.72 -17.22
N LEU A 484 -2.75 12.23 -18.30
CA LEU A 484 -3.02 11.42 -19.49
C LEU A 484 -1.73 10.93 -20.15
N SER A 485 -0.65 11.71 -20.11
CA SER A 485 0.70 11.25 -20.48
C SER A 485 1.14 9.99 -19.75
N SER A 486 0.91 9.90 -18.44
CA SER A 486 1.24 8.71 -17.65
C SER A 486 0.35 7.53 -18.02
N ILE A 487 -0.93 7.78 -18.29
CA ILE A 487 -1.90 6.73 -18.64
C ILE A 487 -1.58 6.16 -20.02
N GLN A 488 -1.33 7.03 -21.01
CA GLN A 488 -0.94 6.65 -22.36
C GLN A 488 0.33 5.81 -22.37
N ALA A 489 1.35 6.18 -21.58
CA ALA A 489 2.57 5.40 -21.45
C ALA A 489 2.32 4.01 -20.86
N SER A 490 1.41 3.88 -19.89
CA SER A 490 1.08 2.60 -19.26
C SER A 490 0.16 1.70 -20.10
N ALA A 491 -0.59 2.27 -21.04
CA ALA A 491 -1.50 1.52 -21.92
C ALA A 491 -0.81 0.94 -23.16
N GLN A 492 0.44 1.34 -23.43
CA GLN A 492 1.26 0.85 -24.55
C GLN A 492 2.19 -0.31 -24.17
N GLN A 493 2.20 -0.71 -22.90
CA GLN A 493 2.96 -1.85 -22.35
C GLN A 493 1.99 -2.96 -22.02
#